data_AF-A0A538TDA2-F1
#
_entry.id   AF-A0A538TDA2-F1
#
_cell.length_a   1.000
_cell.length_b   1.000
_cell.length_c   1.000
_cell.angle_alpha   90.00
_cell.angle_beta   90.00
_cell.angle_gamma   90.00
#
_symmetry.space_group_name_H-M   'P 1'
#
loop_
_entity.id
_entity.type
_entity.pdbx_description
1 polymer ?
#
loop_
_entity_poly.entity_id
_entity_poly.type
_entity_poly.pdbx_seq_one_letter_code
_entity_poly.pdbx_strand_id
1 'polypeptide(L)'
;MFRDLRDAVVSLLHGWWTPASTCRRLLDNPFYRPYAVLTMCRMRYTLQYGVVVSKPSGARWAQAALDARWTPLIQAALAWSSDIVPDLCETLRFIDDTRP
;
A
#
# COMPACT_ATOMS: atom_id res chain seq x y z
N MET A 1 6.76 5.12 -24.32
CA MET A 1 6.44 6.29 -23.48
C MET A 1 5.58 5.86 -22.27
N PHE A 2 6.10 4.96 -21.41
CA PHE A 2 5.46 4.51 -20.15
C PHE A 2 6.49 4.32 -19.02
N ARG A 3 7.76 4.62 -19.31
CA ARG A 3 8.91 4.30 -18.47
C ARG A 3 9.00 5.27 -17.29
N ASP A 4 8.77 6.56 -17.54
CA ASP A 4 8.85 7.61 -16.52
C ASP A 4 7.88 7.41 -15.35
N LEU A 5 6.66 6.93 -15.60
CA LEU A 5 5.67 6.75 -14.55
C LEU A 5 5.99 5.54 -13.66
N ARG A 6 6.42 4.44 -14.28
CA ARG A 6 6.84 3.23 -13.56
C ARG A 6 8.11 3.53 -12.77
N ASP A 7 9.09 4.22 -13.36
CA ASP A 7 10.35 4.59 -12.71
C ASP A 7 10.12 5.59 -11.57
N ALA A 8 9.22 6.56 -11.74
CA ALA A 8 8.83 7.48 -10.66
C ALA A 8 8.15 6.74 -9.50
N VAL A 9 7.28 5.77 -9.79
CA VAL A 9 6.69 4.92 -8.75
C VAL A 9 7.76 4.09 -8.07
N VAL A 10 8.66 3.43 -8.81
CA VAL A 10 9.78 2.68 -8.23
C VAL A 10 10.67 3.56 -7.36
N SER A 11 10.98 4.78 -7.78
CA SER A 11 11.75 5.72 -6.96
C SER A 11 11.01 6.12 -5.67
N LEU A 12 9.69 6.35 -5.76
CA LEU A 12 8.85 6.63 -4.60
C LEU A 12 8.78 5.41 -3.66
N LEU A 13 8.71 4.20 -4.23
CA LEU A 13 8.79 2.94 -3.49
C LEU A 13 10.15 2.83 -2.79
N HIS A 14 11.27 3.08 -3.46
CA HIS A 14 12.58 3.02 -2.81
C HIS A 14 12.70 3.99 -1.62
N GLY A 15 12.16 5.21 -1.74
CA GLY A 15 12.16 6.22 -0.68
C GLY A 15 11.22 5.90 0.50
N TRP A 16 10.16 5.15 0.25
CA TRP A 16 9.29 4.64 1.32
C TRP A 16 9.93 3.43 2.03
N TRP A 17 10.58 2.52 1.29
CA TRP A 17 11.08 1.25 1.82
C TRP A 17 12.47 1.35 2.47
N THR A 18 13.15 2.51 2.37
CA THR A 18 14.51 2.64 2.89
C THR A 18 14.73 3.91 3.71
N PRO A 19 15.18 3.79 4.98
CA PRO A 19 15.32 2.56 5.77
C PRO A 19 13.96 2.08 6.34
N ALA A 20 13.81 0.76 6.49
CA ALA A 20 12.62 0.12 7.07
C ALA A 20 12.24 0.65 8.47
N SER A 21 13.20 1.23 9.21
CA SER A 21 12.97 1.92 10.47
C SER A 21 12.10 3.17 10.33
N THR A 22 12.21 3.91 9.22
CA THR A 22 11.35 5.06 8.92
C THR A 22 9.92 4.60 8.64
N CYS A 23 9.76 3.54 7.85
CA CYS A 23 8.46 2.89 7.64
C CYS A 23 7.84 2.45 8.97
N ARG A 24 8.62 1.77 9.82
CA ARG A 24 8.14 1.30 11.12
C ARG A 24 7.68 2.46 12.02
N ARG A 25 8.46 3.53 12.12
CA ARG A 25 8.10 4.72 12.92
C ARG A 25 6.85 5.44 12.41
N LEU A 26 6.62 5.43 11.09
CA LEU A 26 5.39 5.98 10.51
C LEU A 26 4.18 5.10 10.80
N LEU A 27 4.36 3.77 10.79
CA LEU A 27 3.30 2.79 11.06
C LEU A 27 3.00 2.60 12.56
N ASP A 28 3.89 3.04 13.45
CA ASP A 28 3.59 3.17 14.89
C ASP A 28 2.37 4.06 15.10
N ASN A 29 2.16 5.05 14.23
CA ASN A 29 0.93 5.84 14.22
C ASN A 29 -0.23 5.03 13.61
N PRO A 30 -1.24 4.61 14.40
CA PRO A 30 -2.36 3.82 13.90
C PRO A 30 -3.18 4.55 12.82
N PHE A 31 -3.22 5.89 12.87
CA PHE A 31 -3.88 6.73 11.86
C PHE A 31 -3.17 6.69 10.49
N TYR A 32 -1.90 6.26 10.45
CA TYR A 32 -1.11 6.23 9.23
C TYR A 32 -1.15 4.87 8.50
N ARG A 33 -1.52 3.79 9.19
CA ARG A 33 -1.58 2.43 8.62
C ARG A 33 -2.57 2.30 7.45
N PRO A 34 -3.82 2.84 7.53
CA PRO A 34 -4.74 2.83 6.40
C PRO A 34 -4.17 3.59 5.20
N TYR A 35 -3.57 4.76 5.47
CA TYR A 35 -2.92 5.56 4.45
C TYR A 35 -1.81 4.76 3.74
N ALA A 36 -0.99 4.03 4.49
CA ALA A 36 0.09 3.20 3.95
C ALA A 36 -0.46 2.07 3.07
N VAL A 37 -1.38 1.24 3.59
CA VAL A 37 -2.00 0.12 2.84
C VAL A 37 -2.60 0.59 1.52
N LEU A 38 -3.39 1.67 1.54
CA LEU A 38 -4.00 2.22 0.33
C LEU A 38 -2.97 2.79 -0.66
N THR A 39 -1.87 3.35 -0.16
CA THR A 39 -0.77 3.85 -1.00
C THR A 39 -0.07 2.70 -1.71
N MET A 40 0.21 1.59 -1.00
CA MET A 40 0.79 0.38 -1.59
C MET A 40 -0.12 -0.21 -2.69
N CYS A 41 -1.42 -0.31 -2.43
CA CYS A 41 -2.40 -0.82 -3.41
C CYS A 41 -2.38 0.00 -4.70
N ARG A 42 -2.37 1.34 -4.57
CA ARG A 42 -2.28 2.25 -5.72
C ARG A 42 -0.97 2.08 -6.48
N MET A 43 0.16 1.97 -5.78
CA MET A 43 1.47 1.81 -6.43
C MET A 43 1.55 0.50 -7.19
N ARG A 44 1.06 -0.62 -6.62
CA ARG A 44 1.01 -1.92 -7.32
C ARG A 44 0.15 -1.86 -8.58
N TYR A 45 -0.99 -1.18 -8.54
CA TYR A 45 -1.79 -0.90 -9.73
C TYR A 45 -0.98 -0.13 -10.79
N THR A 46 -0.32 0.96 -10.39
CA THR A 46 0.49 1.76 -11.33
C THR A 46 1.64 0.97 -11.92
N LEU A 47 2.29 0.10 -11.14
CA LEU A 47 3.32 -0.80 -11.65
C LEU A 47 2.77 -1.74 -12.72
N GLN A 48 1.60 -2.34 -12.47
CA GLN A 48 0.97 -3.29 -13.41
C GLN A 48 0.52 -2.62 -14.71
N TYR A 49 -0.20 -1.49 -14.62
CA TYR A 49 -0.90 -0.90 -15.76
C TYR A 49 -0.26 0.37 -16.33
N GLY A 50 0.75 0.94 -15.64
CA GLY A 50 1.38 2.19 -16.07
C GLY A 50 0.47 3.41 -15.96
N VAL A 51 -0.57 3.36 -15.11
CA VAL A 51 -1.54 4.45 -14.91
C VAL A 51 -1.79 4.66 -13.42
N VAL A 52 -1.83 5.92 -12.97
CA VAL A 52 -2.19 6.27 -11.59
C VAL A 52 -3.70 6.32 -11.43
N VAL A 53 -4.20 5.60 -10.43
CA VAL A 53 -5.63 5.63 -10.04
C VAL A 53 -5.81 6.20 -8.64
N SER A 54 -7.06 6.43 -8.22
CA SER A 54 -7.37 6.78 -6.83
C SER A 54 -6.97 5.65 -5.87
N LYS A 55 -6.74 5.98 -4.60
CA LYS A 55 -6.46 4.99 -3.54
C LYS A 55 -7.58 3.93 -3.41
N PRO A 56 -8.87 4.29 -3.34
CA PRO A 56 -9.95 3.31 -3.32
C PRO A 56 -10.02 2.43 -4.57
N SER A 57 -9.76 3.00 -5.76
CA SER A 57 -9.73 2.22 -7.01
C SER A 57 -8.59 1.20 -7.00
N GLY A 58 -7.39 1.61 -6.59
CA GLY A 58 -6.24 0.71 -6.46
C GLY A 58 -6.46 -0.38 -5.40
N ALA A 59 -7.11 -0.04 -4.28
CA ALA A 59 -7.45 -0.99 -3.22
C ALA A 59 -8.48 -2.03 -3.69
N ARG A 60 -9.55 -1.63 -4.38
CA ARG A 60 -10.53 -2.57 -4.93
C ARG A 60 -9.93 -3.51 -5.97
N TRP A 61 -9.04 -2.99 -6.81
CA TRP A 61 -8.27 -3.84 -7.72
C TRP A 61 -7.39 -4.83 -6.95
N ALA A 62 -6.67 -4.36 -5.91
CA ALA A 62 -5.77 -5.19 -5.12
C ALA A 62 -6.50 -6.33 -4.41
N GLN A 63 -7.73 -6.12 -3.94
CA GLN A 63 -8.56 -7.19 -3.36
C GLN A 63 -8.91 -8.32 -4.35
N ALA A 64 -8.95 -8.01 -5.66
CA ALA A 64 -9.23 -8.99 -6.70
C ALA A 64 -7.96 -9.59 -7.32
N ALA A 65 -6.83 -8.87 -7.29
CA ALA A 65 -5.61 -9.22 -8.01
C ALA A 65 -4.47 -9.75 -7.11
N LEU A 66 -4.47 -9.43 -5.82
CA LEU A 66 -3.49 -9.94 -4.85
C LEU A 66 -4.03 -11.17 -4.12
N ASP A 67 -3.16 -11.85 -3.39
CA ASP A 67 -3.55 -12.98 -2.54
C ASP A 67 -4.72 -12.60 -1.61
N ALA A 68 -5.74 -13.46 -1.59
CA ALA A 68 -6.98 -13.25 -0.83
C ALA A 68 -6.75 -13.05 0.67
N ARG A 69 -5.60 -13.49 1.22
CA ARG A 69 -5.21 -13.24 2.62
C ARG A 69 -5.13 -11.75 2.96
N TRP A 70 -4.90 -10.88 1.97
CA TRP A 70 -4.79 -9.43 2.15
C TRP A 70 -6.13 -8.71 2.12
N THR A 71 -7.19 -9.37 1.65
CA THR A 71 -8.52 -8.76 1.53
C THR A 71 -9.03 -8.17 2.85
N PRO A 72 -8.91 -8.83 4.03
CA PRO A 72 -9.32 -8.25 5.31
C PRO A 72 -8.56 -6.97 5.68
N LEU A 73 -7.24 -6.94 5.45
CA LEU A 73 -6.40 -5.77 5.72
C LEU A 73 -6.80 -4.58 4.83
N ILE A 74 -7.02 -4.85 3.54
CA ILE A 74 -7.43 -3.83 2.58
C ILE A 74 -8.85 -3.33 2.88
N GLN A 75 -9.76 -4.23 3.29
CA GLN A 75 -11.09 -3.85 3.75
C GLN A 75 -11.02 -2.94 4.98
N ALA A 76 -10.21 -3.27 5.99
CA ALA A 76 -10.02 -2.43 7.16
C ALA A 76 -9.46 -1.05 6.80
N ALA A 77 -8.51 -0.98 5.86
CA ALA A 77 -7.95 0.29 5.40
C ALA A 77 -8.95 1.14 4.59
N LEU A 78 -9.85 0.50 3.82
CA LEU A 78 -10.93 1.16 3.09
C LEU A 78 -12.07 1.62 4.01
N ALA A 79 -12.39 0.82 5.02
CA ALA A 79 -13.44 1.07 6.00
C ALA A 79 -12.97 1.98 7.15
N TRP A 80 -11.71 2.44 7.11
CA TRP A 80 -11.12 3.22 8.18
C TRP A 80 -11.99 4.43 8.54
N SER A 81 -12.60 4.33 9.73
CA SER A 81 -13.00 5.42 10.61
C SER A 81 -12.02 5.42 11.79
N SER A 82 -12.09 6.42 12.68
CA SER A 82 -11.30 6.46 13.93
C SER A 82 -11.41 5.22 14.82
N ASP A 83 -12.32 4.29 14.53
CA ASP A 83 -12.70 3.16 15.37
C ASP A 83 -12.10 1.81 14.92
N ILE A 84 -11.63 1.70 13.67
CA ILE A 84 -11.09 0.45 13.11
C ILE A 84 -9.65 0.67 12.64
N VAL A 85 -8.69 0.24 13.47
CA VAL A 85 -7.26 0.41 13.20
C VAL A 85 -6.68 -0.88 12.60
N PRO A 86 -5.99 -0.82 11.44
CA PRO A 86 -5.28 -1.97 10.89
C PRO A 86 -4.20 -2.52 11.83
N ASP A 87 -4.09 -3.84 11.91
CA ASP A 87 -3.05 -4.49 12.72
C ASP A 87 -1.64 -4.14 12.20
N LEU A 88 -0.71 -3.90 13.14
CA LEU A 88 0.66 -3.49 12.81
C LEU A 88 1.46 -4.60 12.15
N CYS A 89 1.38 -5.83 12.67
CA CYS A 89 2.17 -6.95 12.18
C CYS A 89 1.71 -7.32 10.77
N GLU A 90 0.40 -7.37 10.54
CA GLU A 90 -0.16 -7.62 9.20
C GLU A 90 0.18 -6.50 8.22
N THR A 91 0.15 -5.24 8.66
CA THR A 91 0.56 -4.11 7.81
C THR A 91 2.03 -4.22 7.38
N LEU A 92 2.93 -4.62 8.29
CA LEU A 92 4.35 -4.81 7.97
C LEU A 92 4.57 -5.97 6.99
N ARG A 93 3.89 -7.11 7.20
CA ARG A 93 3.98 -8.26 6.29
C ARG A 93 3.49 -7.92 4.88
N PHE A 94 2.42 -7.14 4.77
CA PHE A 94 1.90 -6.69 3.48
C PHE A 94 2.90 -5.81 2.72
N ILE A 95 3.61 -4.93 3.42
CA ILE A 95 4.63 -4.05 2.81
C ILE A 95 5.82 -4.86 2.30
N ASP A 96 6.26 -5.88 3.04
CA ASP A 96 7.36 -6.75 2.62
C ASP A 96 6.98 -7.62 1.42
N ASP A 97 5.76 -8.18 1.41
CA ASP A 97 5.25 -9.04 0.32
C ASP A 97 5.00 -8.27 -1.00
N THR A 98 4.80 -6.95 -0.91
CA THR A 98 4.52 -6.10 -2.08
C THR A 98 5.74 -5.37 -2.63
N ARG A 99 6.93 -5.61 -2.06
CA ARG A 99 8.20 -5.11 -2.59
C ARG A 99 8.44 -5.68 -4.01
N PRO A 100 8.86 -4.85 -4.99
CA PRO A 100 9.26 -5.34 -6.32
C PRO A 100 10.57 -6.12 -6.27
#